data_AF-A0A9E2VK29-F1
#
_entry.id   AF-A0A9E2VK29-F1
#
_cell.length_a   1.000
_cell.length_b   1.000
_cell.length_c   1.000
_cell.angle_alpha   90.00
_cell.angle_beta   90.00
_cell.angle_gamma   90.00
#
_symmetry.space_group_name_H-M   'P 1'
#
loop_
_entity.id
_entity.type
_entity.pdbx_description
1 polymer ?
#
loop_
_entity_poly.entity_id
_entity_poly.type
_entity_poly.pdbx_seq_one_letter_code
_entity_poly.pdbx_strand_id
1 'polypeptide(L)'
;MKSATYPLAIPEGLLEELRETSRSTGVSVADAMRQSMRLGLPQLRRYLARPKNRHRAVRPFTKVEAREAFRPDREWEKLERTMSRRPVRRREGD
;
A
#
# COMPACT_ATOMS: atom_id res chain seq x y z
N MET A 1 7.89 -37.26 -11.40
CA MET A 1 7.56 -36.24 -10.38
C MET A 1 6.05 -36.27 -10.14
N LYS A 2 5.58 -36.27 -8.90
CA LYS A 2 4.14 -36.17 -8.61
C LYS A 2 3.70 -34.74 -8.90
N SER A 3 2.77 -34.56 -9.83
CA SER A 3 2.14 -33.27 -10.11
C SER A 3 0.67 -33.36 -9.73
N ALA A 4 0.13 -32.28 -9.17
CA ALA A 4 -1.29 -32.14 -8.88
C ALA A 4 -1.87 -31.11 -9.84
N THR A 5 -2.99 -31.43 -10.47
CA THR A 5 -3.72 -30.47 -11.32
C THR A 5 -4.46 -29.49 -10.42
N TYR A 6 -4.15 -28.20 -10.56
CA TYR A 6 -4.83 -27.13 -9.85
C TYR A 6 -5.46 -26.17 -10.86
N PRO A 7 -6.81 -26.10 -10.96
CA PRO A 7 -7.46 -25.17 -11.86
C PRO A 7 -7.30 -23.74 -11.31
N LEU A 8 -6.59 -22.90 -12.06
CA LEU A 8 -6.39 -21.50 -11.73
C LEU A 8 -6.87 -20.63 -12.89
N ALA A 9 -7.80 -19.71 -12.60
CA ALA A 9 -8.17 -18.68 -13.57
C ALA A 9 -7.05 -17.64 -13.66
N ILE A 10 -6.56 -17.38 -14.87
CA ILE A 10 -5.45 -16.47 -15.14
C ILE A 10 -6.01 -15.25 -15.89
N PRO A 11 -5.78 -14.02 -15.41
CA PRO A 11 -6.15 -12.80 -16.14
C PRO A 11 -5.48 -12.75 -17.52
N GLU A 12 -6.16 -12.19 -18.52
CA GLU A 12 -5.67 -12.17 -19.91
C GLU A 12 -4.31 -11.48 -20.05
N GLY A 13 -4.12 -10.31 -19.43
CA GLY A 13 -2.84 -9.61 -19.50
C GLY A 13 -1.67 -10.41 -18.93
N LEU A 14 -1.88 -11.14 -17.82
CA LEU A 14 -0.85 -12.03 -17.26
C LEU A 14 -0.55 -13.22 -18.19
N LEU A 15 -1.56 -13.71 -18.90
CA LEU A 15 -1.38 -14.77 -19.88
C LEU A 15 -0.55 -14.29 -21.09
N GLU A 16 -0.71 -13.04 -21.50
CA GLU A 16 0.09 -12.42 -22.57
C GLU A 16 1.56 -12.31 -22.17
N GLU A 17 1.85 -11.80 -20.96
CA GLU A 17 3.23 -11.71 -20.43
C GLU A 17 3.90 -13.10 -20.35
N LEU A 18 3.16 -14.13 -19.94
CA LEU A 18 3.66 -15.50 -19.90
C LEU A 18 3.97 -16.05 -21.30
N ARG A 19 3.14 -15.72 -22.31
CA ARG A 19 3.39 -16.10 -23.71
C ARG A 19 4.60 -15.39 -24.28
N GLU A 20 4.77 -14.10 -23.98
CA GLU A 20 5.95 -13.33 -24.40
C GLU A 20 7.23 -13.86 -23.76
N THR A 21 7.19 -14.17 -22.47
CA THR A 21 8.30 -14.79 -21.74
C THR A 21 8.65 -16.16 -22.33
N SER A 22 7.65 -16.96 -22.67
CA SER A 22 7.82 -18.26 -23.32
C SER A 22 8.52 -18.11 -24.68
N ARG A 23 8.09 -17.14 -25.51
CA ARG A 23 8.70 -16.89 -26.83
C ARG A 23 10.15 -16.40 -26.73
N SER A 24 10.43 -15.48 -25.81
CA SER A 24 11.75 -14.88 -25.65
C SER A 24 12.79 -15.83 -25.06
N THR A 25 12.38 -16.75 -24.19
CA THR A 25 13.29 -17.69 -23.50
C THR A 25 13.29 -19.10 -24.10
N GLY A 26 12.35 -19.42 -24.99
CA GLY A 26 12.23 -20.73 -25.63
C GLY A 26 11.66 -21.83 -24.72
N VAL A 27 11.22 -21.51 -23.51
CA VAL A 27 10.58 -22.48 -22.59
C VAL A 27 9.07 -22.54 -22.81
N SER A 28 8.43 -23.64 -22.42
CA SER A 28 6.97 -23.74 -22.48
C SER A 28 6.30 -22.73 -21.55
N VAL A 29 5.08 -22.28 -21.89
CA VAL A 29 4.29 -21.37 -21.02
C VAL A 29 4.12 -21.96 -19.61
N ALA A 30 3.90 -23.28 -19.52
CA ALA A 30 3.75 -23.97 -18.25
C ALA A 30 5.05 -23.96 -17.43
N ASP A 31 6.21 -24.09 -18.09
CA ASP A 31 7.51 -23.97 -17.42
C ASP A 31 7.81 -22.53 -17.01
N ALA A 32 7.54 -21.55 -17.87
CA ALA A 32 7.66 -20.13 -17.52
C ALA A 32 6.85 -19.81 -16.26
N MET A 33 5.61 -20.32 -16.19
CA MET A 33 4.73 -20.16 -15.02
C MET A 33 5.29 -20.85 -13.76
N ARG A 34 5.83 -22.07 -13.89
CA ARG A 34 6.46 -22.79 -12.76
C ARG A 34 7.70 -22.06 -12.26
N GLN A 35 8.54 -21.58 -13.17
CA GLN A 35 9.77 -20.87 -12.83
C GLN A 35 9.47 -19.50 -12.20
N SER A 36 8.51 -18.76 -12.75
CA SER A 36 8.09 -17.48 -12.20
C SER A 36 7.54 -17.64 -10.77
N MET A 37 6.73 -18.67 -10.52
CA MET A 37 6.28 -19.01 -9.16
C MET A 37 7.46 -19.33 -8.25
N ARG A 38 8.39 -20.18 -8.68
CA ARG A 38 9.54 -20.59 -7.87
C ARG A 38 10.42 -19.40 -7.47
N LEU A 39 10.64 -18.47 -8.40
CA LEU A 39 11.43 -17.26 -8.18
C LEU A 39 10.67 -16.22 -7.35
N GLY A 40 9.35 -16.05 -7.58
CA GLY A 40 8.52 -15.05 -6.93
C GLY A 40 8.04 -15.41 -5.53
N LEU A 41 7.88 -16.70 -5.20
CA LEU A 41 7.33 -17.16 -3.92
C LEU A 41 8.10 -16.68 -2.67
N PRO A 42 9.45 -16.69 -2.64
CA PRO A 42 10.20 -16.14 -1.51
C PRO A 42 9.94 -14.65 -1.30
N GLN A 43 9.85 -13.88 -2.38
CA GLN A 43 9.54 -12.45 -2.34
C GLN A 43 8.11 -12.23 -1.87
N LEU A 44 7.14 -12.96 -2.45
CA LEU A 44 5.74 -12.91 -2.03
C LEU A 44 5.58 -13.22 -0.54
N ARG A 45 6.27 -14.26 -0.04
CA ARG A 45 6.28 -14.59 1.40
C ARG A 45 6.79 -13.42 2.23
N ARG A 46 7.88 -12.76 1.82
CA ARG A 46 8.40 -11.57 2.53
C ARG A 46 7.39 -10.41 2.50
N TYR A 47 6.75 -10.15 1.37
CA TYR A 47 5.75 -9.09 1.24
C TYR A 47 4.50 -9.35 2.07
N LEU A 48 4.00 -10.59 2.11
CA LEU A 48 2.81 -10.97 2.87
C LEU A 48 3.10 -11.17 4.36
N ALA A 49 4.32 -11.57 4.72
CA ALA A 49 4.77 -11.68 6.11
C ALA A 49 5.01 -10.30 6.75
N ARG A 50 5.20 -9.24 5.94
CA ARG A 50 5.10 -7.88 6.48
C ARG A 50 3.70 -7.75 7.08
N PRO A 51 3.57 -7.35 8.35
CA PRO A 51 2.26 -7.18 8.94
C PRO A 51 1.47 -6.22 8.04
N LYS A 52 0.31 -6.66 7.53
CA LYS A 52 -0.67 -5.86 6.74
C LYS A 52 -1.21 -4.63 7.49
N ASN A 53 -0.55 -4.29 8.58
CA ASN A 53 -0.98 -3.56 9.75
C ASN A 53 0.10 -2.56 10.14
N ARG A 54 0.76 -1.87 9.19
CA ARG A 54 1.40 -0.59 9.56
C ARG A 54 0.38 0.42 10.07
N HIS A 55 -0.90 0.23 9.77
CA HIS A 55 -2.03 1.01 10.31
C HIS A 55 -2.72 0.36 11.53
N ARG A 56 -2.26 -0.81 12.00
CA ARG A 56 -2.70 -1.45 13.25
C ARG A 56 -1.47 -1.55 14.15
N ALA A 57 -1.09 -0.50 14.86
CA ALA A 57 -1.85 -0.05 16.01
C ALA A 57 -1.52 1.42 16.33
N VAL A 58 -2.25 2.36 15.75
CA VAL A 58 -2.48 3.58 16.52
C VAL A 58 -3.42 3.14 17.63
N ARG A 59 -2.90 2.99 18.85
CA ARG A 59 -3.73 2.69 20.02
C ARG A 59 -4.81 3.77 20.07
N PRO A 60 -6.10 3.42 20.24
CA PRO A 60 -7.10 4.43 20.53
C PRO A 60 -6.62 5.30 21.70
N PHE A 61 -6.79 6.61 21.60
CA PHE A 61 -6.46 7.51 22.69
C PHE A 61 -7.16 7.05 23.97
N THR A 62 -6.43 7.07 25.09
CA THR A 62 -7.06 6.96 26.39
C THR A 62 -7.86 8.24 26.68
N LYS A 63 -8.84 8.17 27.59
CA LYS A 63 -9.64 9.35 27.97
C LYS A 63 -8.78 10.50 28.49
N VAL A 64 -7.62 10.19 29.08
CA VAL A 64 -6.66 11.17 29.60
C VAL A 64 -5.92 11.85 28.45
N GLU A 65 -5.33 11.08 27.55
CA GLU A 65 -4.59 11.61 26.39
C GLU A 65 -5.51 12.42 25.45
N ALA A 66 -6.77 11.99 25.27
CA ALA A 66 -7.76 12.75 24.51
C ALA A 66 -8.07 14.11 25.18
N ARG A 67 -8.24 14.14 26.51
CA ARG A 67 -8.47 15.40 27.24
C ARG A 67 -7.29 16.34 27.17
N GLU A 68 -6.07 15.81 27.15
CA GLU A 68 -4.85 16.60 27.04
C GLU A 68 -4.64 17.16 25.63
N ALA A 69 -4.87 16.34 24.60
CA ALA A 69 -4.77 16.76 23.20
C ALA A 69 -5.78 17.86 22.82
N PHE A 70 -6.98 17.85 23.42
CA PHE A 70 -8.02 18.86 23.21
C PHE A 70 -8.05 19.93 24.32
N ARG A 71 -7.02 20.03 25.15
CA ARG A 71 -6.93 21.10 26.16
C ARG A 71 -6.74 22.45 25.44
N PRO A 72 -7.37 23.53 25.91
CA PRO A 72 -7.10 24.87 25.38
C PRO A 72 -5.61 25.19 25.47
N ASP A 73 -5.00 25.40 24.30
CA ASP A 73 -3.59 25.73 24.17
C ASP A 73 -3.46 27.23 23.89
N ARG A 74 -2.87 27.95 24.85
CA ARG A 74 -2.65 29.40 24.77
C ARG A 74 -1.78 29.79 23.57
N GLU A 75 -0.85 28.94 23.15
CA GLU A 75 -0.01 29.22 21.98
C GLU A 75 -0.83 29.12 20.69
N TRP A 76 -1.72 28.13 20.59
CA TRP A 76 -2.68 28.03 19.48
C TRP A 76 -3.67 29.20 19.46
N GLU A 77 -4.23 29.59 20.61
CA GLU A 77 -5.13 30.75 20.70
C GLU A 77 -4.42 32.05 20.28
N LYS A 78 -3.15 32.21 20.68
CA LYS A 78 -2.33 33.38 20.29
C LYS A 78 -2.03 33.37 18.80
N LEU A 79 -1.73 32.20 18.23
CA LEU A 79 -1.53 32.04 16.79
C LEU A 79 -2.82 32.35 16.02
N GLU A 80 -3.96 31.81 16.44
CA GLU A 80 -5.26 32.05 15.82
C GLU A 80 -5.65 33.53 15.87
N ARG A 81 -5.45 34.21 17.01
CA ARG A 81 -5.62 35.67 17.13
C ARG A 81 -4.69 36.45 16.20
N THR A 82 -3.47 35.94 15.99
CA THR A 82 -2.49 36.60 15.11
C THR A 82 -2.87 36.40 13.64
N MET A 83 -3.38 35.23 13.27
CA MET A 83 -3.76 34.89 11.90
C MET A 83 -5.10 35.49 11.49
N SER A 84 -6.08 35.53 12.39
CA SER A 84 -7.38 36.19 12.15
C SER A 84 -7.28 37.70 11.94
N ARG A 85 -6.18 38.32 12.39
CA ARG A 85 -5.86 39.74 12.13
C ARG A 85 -5.17 39.98 10.80
N ARG A 86 -4.72 38.93 10.10
CA ARG A 86 -4.09 39.11 8.79
C ARG A 86 -5.17 39.30 7.72
N PRO A 87 -5.05 40.30 6.84
CA PRO A 87 -5.97 40.45 5.74
C PRO A 87 -5.91 39.20 4.86
N VAL A 88 -7.08 38.60 4.60
CA VAL A 88 -7.21 37.54 3.60
C VAL A 88 -6.89 38.19 2.25
N ARG A 89 -5.67 37.94 1.74
CA ARG A 89 -5.37 38.27 0.35
C ARG A 89 -6.32 37.44 -0.52
N ARG A 90 -7.34 38.08 -1.10
CA ARG A 90 -8.02 37.50 -2.26
C ARG A 90 -6.92 37.28 -3.29
N ARG A 91 -6.69 36.02 -3.68
CA ARG A 91 -6.00 35.75 -4.94
C ARG A 91 -6.97 36.24 -6.02
N GLU A 92 -6.70 37.42 -6.55
CA GLU A 92 -7.31 37.85 -7.81
C GLU A 92 -6.71 36.96 -8.90
N GLY A 93 -7.55 36.14 -9.53
CA GLY A 93 -7.16 35.25 -10.62
C GLY A 93 -7.86 33.89 -10.58
N ASP A 94 -9.18 33.90 -10.79
CA ASP A 94 -9.94 32.84 -11.47
C ASP A 94 -11.09 33.52 -12.24
#